data_AF-A0AAD4P5C6-F1
#
_entry.id   AF-A0AAD4P5C6-F1
#
_cell.length_a   1.000
_cell.length_b   1.000
_cell.length_c   1.000
_cell.angle_alpha   90.00
_cell.angle_beta   90.00
_cell.angle_gamma   90.00
#
_symmetry.space_group_name_H-M   'P 1'
#
loop_
_entity.id
_entity.type
_entity.pdbx_description
1 polymer ?
#
loop_
_entity_poly.entity_id
_entity_poly.type
_entity_poly.pdbx_seq_one_letter_code
_entity_poly.pdbx_strand_id
1 'polypeptide(L)'
;MEIDPATTTVQQIDFAVNELVEQLSALSLCGGEEQKDSLKPEKDPRTIARKYQMEVCKRGLEENIVVCLGTGAGKTHIAVLIMYEMRHLFKNPHKSICIFLAPTIALVHQQAKVIEKSVDFKVGIYCGHIKRGWSHEHWEKEIEEYETSINHNKNMGVLITTG
;
A
#
# COMPACT_ATOMS: atom_id res chain seq x y z
N MET A 1 -8.25 -26.13 -44.52
CA MET A 1 -8.67 -25.13 -43.51
C MET A 1 -7.88 -25.49 -42.26
N GLU A 2 -6.64 -25.03 -42.18
CA GLU A 2 -5.77 -25.25 -41.03
C GLU A 2 -6.16 -24.26 -39.93
N ILE A 3 -6.44 -24.76 -38.73
CA ILE A 3 -6.73 -23.94 -37.56
C ILE A 3 -5.40 -23.79 -36.81
N ASP A 4 -4.92 -22.55 -36.72
CA ASP A 4 -3.63 -22.15 -36.15
C ASP A 4 -3.62 -22.37 -34.61
N PRO A 5 -2.66 -23.11 -34.03
CA PRO A 5 -2.63 -23.45 -32.60
C PRO A 5 -2.50 -22.24 -31.65
N ALA A 6 -2.12 -21.06 -32.17
CA ALA A 6 -2.04 -19.82 -31.42
C ALA A 6 -3.43 -19.23 -31.09
N THR A 7 -4.47 -19.54 -31.88
CA THR A 7 -5.82 -19.03 -31.63
C THR A 7 -6.48 -19.75 -30.45
N THR A 8 -6.18 -21.04 -30.26
CA THR A 8 -6.74 -21.86 -29.16
C THR A 8 -6.19 -21.43 -27.80
N THR A 9 -4.92 -21.03 -27.71
CA THR A 9 -4.30 -20.63 -26.44
C THR A 9 -4.77 -19.25 -25.97
N VAL A 10 -4.94 -18.29 -26.89
CA VAL A 10 -5.46 -16.95 -26.55
C VAL A 10 -6.91 -17.05 -26.09
N GLN A 11 -7.74 -17.85 -26.76
CA GLN A 11 -9.14 -18.07 -26.35
C GLN A 11 -9.27 -18.76 -24.98
N GLN A 12 -8.37 -19.67 -24.63
CA GLN A 12 -8.35 -20.30 -23.31
C GLN A 12 -7.95 -19.34 -22.20
N ILE A 13 -7.02 -18.41 -22.48
CA ILE A 13 -6.61 -17.37 -21.53
C ILE A 13 -7.74 -16.36 -21.32
N ASP A 14 -8.38 -15.90 -22.39
CA ASP A 14 -9.51 -14.96 -22.30
C ASP A 14 -10.70 -15.57 -21.54
N PHE A 15 -10.97 -16.86 -21.73
CA PHE A 15 -11.99 -17.58 -20.98
C PHE A 15 -11.67 -17.64 -19.48
N ALA A 16 -10.42 -17.99 -19.12
CA ALA A 16 -9.99 -18.06 -17.73
C ALA A 16 -9.96 -16.68 -17.04
N VAL A 17 -9.59 -15.63 -17.77
CA VAL A 17 -9.62 -14.24 -17.27
C VAL A 17 -11.06 -13.79 -17.03
N ASN A 18 -11.98 -14.08 -17.95
CA ASN A 18 -13.39 -13.74 -17.78
C ASN A 18 -14.05 -14.49 -16.62
N GLU A 19 -13.74 -15.77 -16.43
CA GLU A 19 -14.23 -16.55 -15.29
C GLU A 19 -13.72 -15.98 -13.96
N LEU A 20 -12.46 -15.54 -13.91
CA LEU A 20 -11.90 -14.89 -12.72
C LEU A 20 -12.53 -13.51 -12.46
N VAL A 21 -12.82 -12.75 -13.52
CA VAL A 21 -13.50 -11.44 -13.43
C VAL A 21 -14.95 -11.60 -12.95
N GLU A 22 -15.67 -12.63 -13.39
CA GLU A 22 -17.02 -12.94 -12.87
C GLU A 22 -17.00 -13.42 -11.43
N GLN A 23 -16.01 -14.24 -11.03
CA GLN A 23 -15.86 -14.65 -9.63
C GLN A 23 -15.53 -13.46 -8.72
N LEU A 24 -14.76 -12.48 -9.20
CA LEU A 24 -14.45 -11.23 -8.48
C LEU A 24 -15.66 -10.29 -8.43
N SER A 25 -16.51 -10.25 -9.46
CA SER A 25 -17.73 -9.43 -9.47
C SER A 25 -18.81 -10.02 -8.57
N ALA A 26 -18.94 -11.34 -8.49
CA ALA A 26 -19.87 -12.04 -7.59
C ALA A 26 -19.55 -11.80 -6.10
N LEU A 27 -18.28 -11.58 -5.75
CA LEU A 27 -17.86 -11.19 -4.39
C LEU A 27 -18.18 -9.73 -4.04
N SER A 28 -18.60 -8.92 -5.03
CA SER A 28 -18.81 -7.48 -4.88
C SER A 28 -20.27 -7.06 -4.66
N LEU A 29 -21.21 -7.98 -4.48
CA LEU A 29 -22.62 -7.62 -4.23
C LEU A 29 -22.92 -7.46 -2.73
N CYS A 30 -22.61 -6.28 -2.21
CA CYS A 30 -23.50 -5.58 -1.29
C CYS A 30 -23.25 -4.07 -1.38
N GLY A 31 -24.12 -3.37 -2.12
CA GLY A 31 -24.18 -1.90 -2.15
C GLY A 31 -24.55 -1.34 -3.53
N GLY A 32 -25.83 -0.99 -3.70
CA GLY A 32 -26.35 -0.24 -4.83
C GLY A 32 -25.84 1.21 -4.90
N GLU A 33 -26.18 1.85 -6.01
CA GLU A 33 -25.56 3.02 -6.61
C GLU A 33 -25.80 4.37 -5.89
N GLU A 34 -25.00 5.35 -6.34
CA GLU A 34 -25.17 6.81 -6.29
C GLU A 34 -24.61 7.62 -5.09
N GLN A 35 -23.51 8.31 -5.42
CA GLN A 35 -23.10 9.65 -5.03
C GLN A 35 -23.57 10.19 -3.66
N LYS A 36 -22.71 9.99 -2.66
CA LYS A 36 -22.63 10.87 -1.50
C LYS A 36 -21.17 11.03 -1.13
N ASP A 37 -20.70 12.27 -1.10
CA ASP A 37 -19.49 12.69 -0.42
C ASP A 37 -19.55 12.13 1.02
N SER A 38 -18.96 10.95 1.18
CA SER A 38 -19.04 10.16 2.40
C SER A 38 -17.65 10.17 2.96
N LEU A 39 -17.42 11.06 3.93
CA LEU A 39 -16.34 10.95 4.90
C LEU A 39 -16.26 9.47 5.32
N LYS A 40 -15.31 8.72 4.75
CA LYS A 40 -15.00 7.38 5.23
C LYS A 40 -14.71 7.56 6.72
N PRO A 41 -15.32 6.78 7.63
CA PRO A 41 -14.99 6.89 9.04
C PRO A 41 -13.49 6.65 9.14
N GLU A 42 -12.75 7.71 9.49
CA GLU A 42 -11.32 7.68 9.76
C GLU A 42 -11.14 6.66 10.90
N LYS A 43 -10.76 5.43 10.54
CA LYS A 43 -10.52 4.38 11.52
C LYS A 43 -9.18 4.67 12.15
N ASP A 44 -9.20 5.55 13.15
CA ASP A 44 -8.04 5.86 13.96
C ASP A 44 -7.42 4.53 14.45
N PRO A 45 -6.21 4.17 13.97
CA PRO A 45 -5.60 2.88 14.26
C PRO A 45 -5.32 2.69 15.75
N ARG A 46 -5.29 3.78 16.53
CA ARG A 46 -5.08 3.76 17.98
C ARG A 46 -6.23 3.12 18.74
N THR A 47 -7.43 3.11 18.17
CA THR A 47 -8.64 2.56 18.81
C THR A 47 -8.58 1.04 18.99
N ILE A 48 -7.87 0.33 18.11
CA ILE A 48 -7.72 -1.12 18.14
C ILE A 48 -6.34 -1.57 18.64
N ALA A 49 -5.46 -0.63 18.98
CA ALA A 49 -4.10 -0.89 19.37
C ALA A 49 -4.02 -1.49 20.78
N ARG A 50 -3.19 -2.52 20.95
CA ARG A 50 -2.89 -3.08 22.26
C ARG A 50 -1.93 -2.18 23.03
N LYS A 51 -1.96 -2.23 24.36
CA LYS A 51 -1.11 -1.39 25.24
C LYS A 51 0.39 -1.46 24.88
N TYR A 52 0.92 -2.65 24.62
CA TYR A 52 2.33 -2.79 24.22
C TYR A 52 2.63 -2.17 22.85
N GLN A 53 1.68 -2.20 21.90
CA GLN A 53 1.87 -1.62 20.57
C GLN A 53 1.94 -0.09 20.65
N MET A 54 1.14 0.51 21.54
CA MET A 54 1.21 1.94 21.84
C MET A 54 2.54 2.33 22.52
N GLU A 55 3.05 1.50 23.43
CA GLU A 55 4.35 1.74 24.05
C GLU A 55 5.50 1.66 23.03
N VAL A 56 5.49 0.65 22.17
CA VAL A 56 6.48 0.52 21.07
C VAL A 56 6.35 1.69 20.10
N CYS A 57 5.13 2.10 19.73
CA CYS A 57 4.90 3.26 18.89
C CYS A 57 5.49 4.52 19.52
N LYS A 58 5.23 4.76 20.81
CA LYS A 58 5.77 5.93 21.53
C LYS A 58 7.30 5.96 21.46
N ARG A 59 7.97 4.83 21.75
CA ARG A 59 9.43 4.75 21.65
C ARG A 59 9.93 4.99 20.22
N GLY A 60 9.23 4.45 19.22
CA GLY A 60 9.57 4.63 17.81
C GLY A 60 9.37 6.06 17.27
N LEU A 61 8.61 6.90 17.98
CA LEU A 61 8.49 8.33 17.68
C LEU A 61 9.60 9.16 18.33
N GLU A 62 10.21 8.65 19.41
CA GLU A 62 11.28 9.33 20.16
C GLU A 62 12.67 8.96 19.62
N GLU A 63 12.87 7.70 19.21
CA GLU A 63 14.16 7.17 18.76
C GLU A 63 14.01 6.01 17.75
N ASN A 64 15.13 5.67 17.09
CA ASN A 64 15.20 4.51 16.21
C ASN A 64 15.20 3.21 17.02
N ILE A 65 14.23 2.33 16.78
CA ILE A 65 14.08 1.08 17.53
C ILE A 65 14.08 -0.16 16.64
N VAL A 66 14.55 -1.29 17.19
CA VAL A 66 14.41 -2.61 16.60
C VAL A 66 13.39 -3.42 17.40
N VAL A 67 12.29 -3.81 16.76
CA VAL A 67 11.17 -4.47 17.43
C VAL A 67 11.21 -5.99 17.23
N CYS A 68 11.66 -6.72 18.25
CA CYS A 68 11.75 -8.17 18.25
C CYS A 68 10.44 -8.81 18.76
N LEU A 69 9.48 -9.04 17.86
CA LEU A 69 8.20 -9.68 18.19
C LEU A 69 7.93 -10.90 17.31
N GLY A 70 7.25 -11.90 17.86
CA GLY A 70 6.81 -13.10 17.14
C GLY A 70 5.88 -12.80 15.96
N THR A 71 5.63 -13.81 15.11
CA THR A 71 4.60 -13.74 14.07
C THR A 71 3.21 -13.55 14.71
N GLY A 72 2.30 -12.86 14.03
CA GLY A 72 0.96 -12.57 14.57
C GLY A 72 0.89 -11.50 15.67
N ALA A 73 2.02 -11.03 16.21
CA ALA A 73 2.06 -9.96 17.22
C ALA A 73 1.71 -8.55 16.68
N GLY A 74 1.25 -8.44 15.43
CA GLY A 74 0.80 -7.16 14.87
C GLY A 74 1.92 -6.15 14.60
N LYS A 75 3.10 -6.60 14.17
CA LYS A 75 4.22 -5.71 13.76
C LYS A 75 3.82 -4.69 12.70
N THR A 76 3.05 -5.09 11.69
CA THR A 76 2.48 -4.17 10.69
C THR A 76 1.62 -3.09 11.34
N HIS A 77 0.80 -3.48 12.33
CA HIS A 77 -0.05 -2.52 13.01
C HIS A 77 0.77 -1.49 13.81
N ILE A 78 1.89 -1.90 14.40
CA ILE A 78 2.85 -0.96 15.03
C ILE A 78 3.38 0.05 13.99
N ALA A 79 3.78 -0.41 12.81
CA ALA A 79 4.23 0.48 11.74
C ALA A 79 3.13 1.46 11.30
N VAL A 80 1.89 0.98 11.18
CA VAL A 80 0.71 1.83 10.90
C VAL A 80 0.51 2.89 11.98
N LEU A 81 0.66 2.56 13.27
CA LEU A 81 0.56 3.54 14.36
C LEU A 81 1.62 4.63 14.24
N ILE A 82 2.87 4.26 13.95
CA ILE A 82 3.98 5.21 13.77
C ILE A 82 3.70 6.11 12.56
N MET A 83 3.34 5.53 11.41
CA MET A 83 2.95 6.26 10.20
C MET A 83 1.80 7.24 10.46
N TYR A 84 0.79 6.80 11.22
CA TYR A 84 -0.36 7.62 11.57
C TYR A 84 0.04 8.78 12.48
N GLU A 85 0.85 8.57 13.52
CA GLU A 85 1.30 9.67 14.39
C GLU A 85 2.23 10.64 13.65
N MET A 86 3.09 10.15 12.76
CA MET A 86 3.96 10.99 11.92
C MET A 86 3.23 11.67 10.76
N ARG A 87 1.92 11.44 10.56
CA ARG A 87 1.17 11.95 9.39
C ARG A 87 1.22 13.46 9.20
N HIS A 88 1.40 14.20 10.29
CA HIS A 88 1.51 15.65 10.27
C HIS A 88 2.83 16.14 9.66
N LEU A 89 3.90 15.34 9.74
CA LEU A 89 5.19 15.64 9.11
C LEU A 89 5.08 15.62 7.59
N PHE A 90 4.24 14.74 7.05
CA PHE A 90 4.01 14.63 5.60
C PHE A 90 3.18 15.80 5.04
N LYS A 91 2.43 16.54 5.87
CA LYS A 91 1.61 17.69 5.40
C LYS A 91 2.40 18.97 5.18
N ASN A 92 3.65 19.02 5.66
CA ASN A 92 4.52 20.18 5.47
C ASN A 92 5.15 20.16 4.07
N PRO A 93 5.53 21.33 3.51
CA PRO A 93 6.16 21.44 2.18
C PRO A 93 7.56 20.81 2.08
N HIS A 94 8.06 20.22 3.18
CA HIS A 94 9.31 19.46 3.16
C HIS A 94 9.05 18.02 2.70
N LYS A 95 9.77 17.62 1.64
CA LYS A 95 9.82 16.28 1.04
C LYS A 95 10.07 15.20 2.08
N SER A 96 8.99 14.71 2.71
CA SER A 96 9.05 13.72 3.78
C SER A 96 8.45 12.42 3.25
N ILE A 97 9.28 11.40 3.14
CA ILE A 97 8.90 10.12 2.55
C ILE A 97 8.94 9.06 3.65
N CYS A 98 7.87 8.28 3.78
CA CYS A 98 7.87 7.09 4.62
C CYS A 98 8.13 5.86 3.75
N ILE A 99 9.17 5.08 4.07
CA ILE A 99 9.48 3.84 3.35
C ILE A 99 9.13 2.63 4.22
N PHE A 100 8.36 1.69 3.67
CA PHE A 100 8.15 0.39 4.29
C PHE A 100 8.73 -0.69 3.38
N LEU A 101 9.54 -1.57 3.98
CA LEU A 101 10.21 -2.65 3.27
C LEU A 101 9.57 -3.99 3.60
N ALA A 102 9.29 -4.80 2.57
CA ALA A 102 8.86 -6.18 2.75
C ALA A 102 9.73 -7.13 1.91
N PRO A 103 9.95 -8.37 2.36
CA PRO A 103 10.93 -9.27 1.75
C PRO A 103 10.44 -9.94 0.47
N THR A 104 9.13 -9.89 0.17
CA THR A 104 8.58 -10.47 -1.06
C THR A 104 7.52 -9.56 -1.67
N ILE A 105 7.34 -9.66 -2.99
CA ILE A 105 6.30 -8.94 -3.75
C ILE A 105 4.91 -9.24 -3.18
N ALA A 106 4.61 -10.50 -2.86
CA ALA A 106 3.33 -10.89 -2.28
C ALA A 106 3.06 -10.18 -0.95
N LEU A 107 4.09 -10.08 -0.08
CA LEU A 107 3.96 -9.37 1.19
C LEU A 107 3.80 -7.86 0.98
N VAL A 108 4.49 -7.27 0.00
CA VAL A 108 4.30 -5.86 -0.36
C VAL A 108 2.83 -5.58 -0.68
N HIS A 109 2.21 -6.33 -1.59
CA HIS A 109 0.80 -6.10 -1.92
C HIS A 109 -0.13 -6.29 -0.71
N GLN A 110 0.13 -7.31 0.12
CA GLN A 110 -0.66 -7.54 1.33
C GLN A 110 -0.54 -6.38 2.33
N GLN A 111 0.68 -5.91 2.61
CA GLN A 111 0.90 -4.82 3.56
C GLN A 111 0.39 -3.48 3.00
N ALA A 112 0.56 -3.21 1.71
CA ALA A 112 0.02 -2.00 1.06
C ALA A 112 -1.48 -1.86 1.30
N LYS A 113 -2.24 -2.94 1.07
CA LYS A 113 -3.69 -2.97 1.28
C LYS A 113 -4.08 -2.72 2.74
N VAL A 114 -3.27 -3.15 3.70
CA VAL A 114 -3.49 -2.87 5.12
C VAL A 114 -3.20 -1.40 5.44
N ILE A 115 -2.08 -0.88 4.95
CA ILE A 115 -1.64 0.49 5.20
C ILE A 115 -2.64 1.47 4.57
N GLU A 116 -2.96 1.31 3.29
CA GLU A 116 -3.89 2.18 2.55
C GLU A 116 -5.29 2.27 3.19
N LYS A 117 -5.74 1.20 3.86
CA LYS A 117 -7.00 1.20 4.62
C LYS A 117 -6.91 1.87 5.98
N SER A 118 -5.70 2.08 6.51
CA SER A 118 -5.46 2.52 7.88
C SER A 118 -4.90 3.95 7.96
N VAL A 119 -4.50 4.54 6.83
CA VAL A 119 -3.94 5.89 6.75
C VAL A 119 -4.66 6.71 5.69
N ASP A 120 -4.75 8.01 5.91
CA ASP A 120 -5.50 8.89 5.00
C ASP A 120 -4.67 9.41 3.82
N PHE A 121 -3.48 8.88 3.60
CA PHE A 121 -2.57 9.29 2.53
C PHE A 121 -2.35 8.20 1.47
N LYS A 122 -1.92 8.62 0.27
CA LYS A 122 -1.70 7.71 -0.86
C LYS A 122 -0.51 6.80 -0.59
N VAL A 123 -0.66 5.52 -0.93
CA VAL A 123 0.40 4.51 -0.82
C VAL A 123 0.86 4.14 -2.23
N GLY A 124 2.16 4.29 -2.51
CA GLY A 124 2.78 3.84 -3.74
C GLY A 124 3.46 2.48 -3.55
N ILE A 125 3.33 1.58 -4.53
CA ILE A 125 3.96 0.24 -4.49
C ILE A 125 5.09 0.18 -5.52
N TYR A 126 6.28 -0.21 -5.08
CA TYR A 126 7.48 -0.26 -5.90
C TYR A 126 8.14 -1.64 -5.80
N CYS A 127 8.17 -2.35 -6.93
CA CYS A 127 8.71 -3.70 -7.02
C CYS A 127 9.94 -3.78 -7.93
N GLY A 128 11.02 -4.40 -7.42
CA GLY A 128 12.30 -4.51 -8.14
C GLY A 128 12.21 -5.19 -9.50
N HIS A 129 11.25 -6.10 -9.71
CA HIS A 129 11.04 -6.74 -11.02
C HIS A 129 10.61 -5.74 -12.11
N ILE A 130 9.92 -4.66 -11.75
CA ILE A 130 9.40 -3.64 -12.69
C ILE A 130 10.46 -2.57 -12.97
N LYS A 131 11.40 -2.35 -12.04
CA LYS A 131 12.30 -1.19 -12.02
C LYS A 131 13.79 -1.54 -11.91
N ARG A 132 14.19 -2.72 -12.40
CA ARG A 132 15.62 -3.10 -12.50
C ARG A 132 16.36 -2.04 -13.34
N GLY A 133 17.35 -1.38 -12.76
CA GLY A 133 18.20 -0.40 -13.44
C GLY A 133 17.88 1.08 -13.16
N TRP A 134 17.00 1.37 -12.20
CA TRP A 134 16.74 2.75 -11.80
C TRP A 134 17.96 3.38 -11.11
N SER A 135 18.45 4.49 -11.69
CA SER A 135 19.44 5.36 -11.05
C SER A 135 18.77 6.25 -10.00
N HIS A 136 19.59 6.99 -9.24
CA HIS A 136 19.13 8.03 -8.32
C HIS A 136 18.16 9.01 -8.98
N GLU A 137 18.47 9.45 -10.21
CA GLU A 137 17.66 10.40 -10.98
C GLU A 137 16.27 9.86 -11.32
N HIS A 138 16.16 8.56 -11.58
CA HIS A 138 14.86 7.92 -11.83
C HIS A 138 14.00 7.93 -10.56
N TRP A 139 14.61 7.71 -9.39
CA TRP A 139 13.91 7.78 -8.11
C TRP A 139 13.51 9.20 -7.74
N GLU A 140 14.40 10.18 -7.91
CA GLU A 140 14.11 11.60 -7.64
C GLU A 140 12.94 12.09 -8.49
N LYS A 141 12.97 11.81 -9.79
CA LYS A 141 11.90 12.21 -10.71
C LYS A 141 10.58 11.54 -10.37
N GLU A 142 10.58 10.25 -10.09
CA GLU A 142 9.37 9.52 -9.71
C GLU A 142 8.77 10.07 -8.40
N ILE A 143 9.61 10.30 -7.39
CA ILE A 143 9.18 10.88 -6.12
C ILE A 143 8.57 12.27 -6.35
N GLU A 144 9.19 13.10 -7.19
CA GLU A 144 8.70 14.44 -7.54
C GLU A 144 7.40 14.41 -8.35
N GLU A 145 7.25 13.49 -9.30
CA GLU A 145 6.00 13.28 -10.05
C GLU A 145 4.86 12.79 -9.14
N TYR A 146 5.17 11.88 -8.19
CA TYR A 146 4.20 11.46 -7.18
C TYR A 146 3.81 12.61 -6.25
N GLU A 147 4.75 13.47 -5.84
CA GLU A 147 4.47 14.65 -5.03
C GLU A 147 3.60 15.68 -5.79
N THR A 148 3.93 15.97 -7.05
CA THR A 148 3.26 16.99 -7.87
C THR A 148 1.89 16.58 -8.40
N SER A 149 1.69 15.28 -8.69
CA SER A 149 0.37 14.72 -9.01
C SER A 149 -0.61 14.82 -7.83
N ILE A 150 -0.09 14.97 -6.59
CA ILE A 150 -0.86 14.98 -5.35
C ILE A 150 -0.98 16.40 -4.75
N ASN A 151 -0.92 17.45 -5.57
CA ASN A 151 -1.13 18.84 -5.15
C ASN A 151 -2.55 19.19 -4.65
N HIS A 152 -3.40 18.19 -4.39
CA HIS A 152 -4.59 18.32 -3.55
C HIS A 152 -4.55 17.28 -2.40
N ASN A 153 -3.78 17.61 -1.36
CA ASN A 153 -4.00 17.23 0.05
C ASN A 153 -3.56 15.88 0.66
N LYS A 154 -2.67 15.04 0.08
CA LYS A 154 -2.33 13.73 0.69
C LYS A 154 -0.91 13.16 0.39
N ASN A 155 0.14 13.63 1.07
CA ASN A 155 1.53 13.16 0.86
C ASN A 155 1.84 11.75 1.40
N MET A 156 2.75 11.06 0.71
CA MET A 156 2.80 9.63 0.38
C MET A 156 3.58 8.70 1.34
N GLY A 157 3.13 7.43 1.45
CA GLY A 157 3.93 6.29 1.93
C GLY A 157 4.41 5.43 0.75
N VAL A 158 5.71 5.19 0.66
CA VAL A 158 6.37 4.41 -0.41
C VAL A 158 6.66 3.01 0.13
N LEU A 159 6.12 1.98 -0.51
CA LEU A 159 6.39 0.58 -0.17
C LEU A 159 7.40 0.01 -1.17
N ILE A 160 8.60 -0.37 -0.74
CA ILE A 160 9.66 -0.90 -1.60
C ILE A 160 9.92 -2.37 -1.23
N THR A 161 9.82 -3.31 -2.18
CA THR A 161 10.39 -4.66 -1.99
C THR A 161 11.86 -4.65 -2.36
N THR A 162 12.67 -5.36 -1.57
CA THR A 162 14.00 -5.78 -2.00
C THR A 162 13.84 -6.96 -2.96
N GLY A 163 14.60 -6.94 -4.05
CA GLY A 163 14.86 -8.12 -4.88
C GLY A 163 16.23 -8.68 -4.52
#